data_AF-A0A3N4LV40-F1
#
_entry.id   AF-A0A3N4LV40-F1
#
_cell.length_a   1.000
_cell.length_b   1.000
_cell.length_c   1.000
_cell.angle_alpha   90.00
_cell.angle_beta   90.00
_cell.angle_gamma   90.00
#
_symmetry.space_group_name_H-M   'P 1'
#
loop_
_entity.id
_entity.type
_entity.pdbx_description
1 polymer ?
#
loop_
_entity_poly.entity_id
_entity_poly.type
_entity_poly.pdbx_seq_one_letter_code
_entity_poly.pdbx_strand_id
1 'polypeptide(L)'
;MSKERSIPKIEPKLSGQSNYAQWILSIEQTLSSYDYDDGSIWDIVTGNKENPDPGAKGKSANALAIQWKKDNNFAILTMKRNCKAEAVAAIGLAMTAKEAYDDLKSKYEGKTVTVTALSALMINVIKLAYDDTSTTIDDHISEFDKRWGYMRSTLAAGFSDDLKEFGKILGDLSKNEQAKGAFLLATLPSYYNTLVENIQLKTGLSYGDITINLKTYVPYRQKSRRGKAEGSTPENPVVLKPEAGQAKDKGDNGKRCHYCINKGWKGLNHTESECFTKRREKKKAKKEEAEECEDESGGEGITLKAIRLGRTRTNRLGHLKWDK
;
A
#
# COMPACT_ATOMS: atom_id res chain seq x y z
N MET A 1 -36.64 -11.11 45.89
CA MET A 1 -35.29 -10.61 46.25
C MET A 1 -34.35 -10.94 45.11
N SER A 2 -33.91 -9.95 44.33
CA SER A 2 -32.88 -10.19 43.30
C SER A 2 -31.55 -10.46 44.00
N LYS A 3 -30.91 -11.59 43.71
CA LYS A 3 -29.54 -11.87 44.17
C LYS A 3 -28.64 -10.74 43.65
N GLU A 4 -27.90 -10.12 44.55
CA GLU A 4 -26.94 -9.08 44.21
C GLU A 4 -25.90 -9.68 43.24
N ARG A 5 -25.78 -9.12 42.03
CA ARG A 5 -24.87 -9.65 41.01
C ARG A 5 -23.44 -9.27 41.36
N SER A 6 -22.58 -10.26 41.57
CA SER A 6 -21.15 -10.01 41.77
C SER A 6 -20.49 -9.61 40.45
N ILE A 7 -19.70 -8.53 40.46
CA ILE A 7 -18.95 -8.12 39.27
C ILE A 7 -17.81 -9.13 39.01
N PRO A 8 -17.82 -9.84 37.87
CA PRO A 8 -16.84 -10.87 37.55
C PRO A 8 -15.43 -10.28 37.38
N LYS A 9 -14.42 -11.07 37.75
CA LYS A 9 -13.01 -10.78 37.47
C LYS A 9 -12.58 -11.63 36.27
N ILE A 10 -12.04 -10.97 35.26
CA ILE A 10 -11.61 -11.54 33.98
C ILE A 10 -10.11 -11.32 33.86
N GLU A 11 -9.37 -12.37 33.48
CA GLU A 11 -7.95 -12.29 33.20
C GLU A 11 -7.69 -12.73 31.74
N PRO A 12 -6.80 -12.03 30.99
CA PRO A 12 -6.04 -10.87 31.43
C PRO A 12 -6.86 -9.57 31.42
N LYS A 13 -6.60 -8.66 32.38
CA LYS A 13 -7.15 -7.29 32.34
C LYS A 13 -6.69 -6.52 31.10
N LEU A 14 -7.55 -5.65 30.55
CA LEU A 14 -7.18 -4.77 29.43
C LEU A 14 -6.01 -3.89 29.84
N SER A 15 -4.89 -4.06 29.14
CA SER A 15 -3.63 -3.39 29.45
C SER A 15 -3.10 -2.55 28.29
N GLY A 16 -3.60 -2.80 27.08
CA GLY A 16 -3.21 -2.08 25.88
C GLY A 16 -3.83 -2.72 24.65
N GLN A 17 -3.35 -2.29 23.48
CA GLN A 17 -3.79 -2.80 22.18
C GLN A 17 -3.47 -4.29 22.01
N SER A 18 -2.33 -4.74 22.53
CA SER A 18 -1.82 -6.11 22.36
C SER A 18 -2.78 -7.18 22.90
N ASN A 19 -3.56 -6.87 23.94
CA ASN A 19 -4.52 -7.80 24.52
C ASN A 19 -5.98 -7.39 24.35
N TYR A 20 -6.28 -6.35 23.56
CA TYR A 20 -7.64 -5.85 23.37
C TYR A 20 -8.58 -6.91 22.75
N ALA A 21 -8.12 -7.62 21.72
CA ALA A 21 -8.93 -8.65 21.04
C ALA A 21 -9.31 -9.81 21.99
N GLN A 22 -8.38 -10.29 22.81
CA GLN A 22 -8.66 -11.34 23.79
C GLN A 22 -9.57 -10.82 24.92
N TRP A 23 -9.30 -9.59 25.39
CA TRP A 23 -10.09 -8.97 26.42
C TRP A 23 -11.55 -8.77 25.98
N ILE A 24 -11.79 -8.31 24.74
CA ILE A 24 -13.13 -8.04 24.28
C ILE A 24 -13.96 -9.32 24.15
N LEU A 25 -13.38 -10.40 23.65
CA LEU A 25 -14.04 -11.72 23.61
C LEU A 25 -14.41 -12.21 25.02
N SER A 26 -13.54 -11.96 25.99
CA SER A 26 -13.79 -12.37 27.38
C SER A 26 -14.89 -11.54 28.04
N ILE A 27 -14.94 -10.24 27.75
CA ILE A 27 -16.01 -9.33 28.21
C ILE A 27 -17.34 -9.69 27.57
N GLU A 28 -17.35 -9.90 26.25
CA GLU A 28 -18.52 -10.35 25.49
C GLU A 28 -19.06 -11.64 26.08
N GLN A 29 -18.25 -12.69 26.18
CA GLN A 29 -18.68 -13.98 26.76
C GLN A 29 -19.25 -13.80 28.17
N THR A 30 -18.61 -12.96 28.99
CA THR A 30 -19.05 -12.72 30.37
C THR A 30 -20.39 -11.99 30.41
N LEU A 31 -20.57 -10.91 29.65
CA LEU A 31 -21.80 -10.11 29.66
C LEU A 31 -22.96 -10.83 28.95
N SER A 32 -22.67 -11.61 27.91
CA SER A 32 -23.64 -12.45 27.22
C SER A 32 -24.15 -13.60 28.09
N SER A 33 -23.36 -14.07 29.07
CA SER A 33 -23.84 -15.09 30.02
C SER A 33 -24.95 -14.62 30.95
N TYR A 34 -25.17 -13.30 31.06
CA TYR A 34 -26.29 -12.70 31.78
C TYR A 34 -27.44 -12.42 30.81
N ASP A 35 -28.00 -13.51 30.27
CA ASP A 35 -29.11 -13.44 29.31
C ASP A 35 -30.46 -13.33 30.02
N TYR A 36 -31.38 -12.59 29.39
CA TYR A 36 -32.75 -12.37 29.84
C TYR A 36 -33.70 -12.59 28.66
N ASP A 37 -35.00 -12.75 28.93
CA ASP A 37 -36.02 -12.92 27.88
C ASP A 37 -36.04 -11.75 26.85
N ASP A 38 -35.48 -10.58 27.22
CA ASP A 38 -35.40 -9.37 26.41
C ASP A 38 -33.97 -9.06 25.89
N GLY A 39 -33.11 -10.08 25.82
CA GLY A 39 -31.75 -10.00 25.30
C GLY A 39 -30.67 -9.86 26.38
N SER A 40 -29.42 -9.90 25.93
CA SER A 40 -28.26 -9.96 26.80
C SER A 40 -27.80 -8.57 27.27
N ILE A 41 -27.03 -8.51 28.35
CA ILE A 41 -26.37 -7.26 28.76
C ILE A 41 -25.38 -6.77 27.68
N TRP A 42 -24.81 -7.69 26.90
CA TRP A 42 -23.92 -7.36 25.79
C TRP A 42 -24.62 -6.54 24.69
N ASP A 43 -25.92 -6.74 24.48
CA ASP A 43 -26.70 -5.95 23.52
C ASP A 43 -26.80 -4.46 23.91
N ILE A 44 -26.70 -4.13 25.20
CA ILE A 44 -26.59 -2.73 25.67
C ILE A 44 -25.22 -2.15 25.29
N VAL A 45 -24.15 -2.95 25.39
CA VAL A 45 -22.78 -2.53 25.07
C VAL A 45 -22.60 -2.26 23.59
N THR A 46 -23.17 -3.11 22.73
CA THR A 46 -23.13 -2.95 21.27
C THR A 46 -24.13 -1.91 20.76
N GLY A 47 -25.11 -1.51 21.59
CA GLY A 47 -26.17 -0.59 21.23
C GLY A 47 -27.34 -1.23 20.49
N ASN A 48 -27.39 -2.57 20.42
CA ASN A 48 -28.54 -3.31 19.88
C ASN A 48 -29.77 -3.21 20.80
N LYS A 49 -29.57 -3.01 22.10
CA LYS A 49 -30.64 -2.80 23.09
C LYS A 49 -30.76 -1.32 23.44
N GLU A 50 -31.79 -0.69 22.89
CA GLU A 50 -32.05 0.74 23.08
C GLU A 50 -32.46 1.10 24.51
N ASN A 51 -32.14 2.33 24.93
CA ASN A 51 -32.59 2.88 26.20
C ASN A 51 -34.11 3.10 26.13
N PRO A 52 -34.91 2.55 27.06
CA PRO A 52 -36.35 2.77 27.10
C PRO A 52 -36.70 4.26 27.13
N ASP A 53 -37.73 4.64 26.38
CA ASP A 53 -38.20 6.04 26.32
C ASP A 53 -38.58 6.54 27.73
N PRO A 54 -37.92 7.59 28.25
CA PRO A 54 -38.27 8.17 29.55
C PRO A 54 -39.68 8.75 29.61
N GLY A 55 -40.31 9.02 28.45
CA GLY A 55 -41.69 9.50 28.36
C GLY A 55 -42.76 8.41 28.44
N ALA A 56 -42.38 7.13 28.32
CA ALA A 56 -43.32 6.02 28.31
C ALA A 56 -44.03 5.88 29.68
N LYS A 57 -45.36 6.04 29.67
CA LYS A 57 -46.19 5.92 30.87
C LYS A 57 -46.60 4.47 31.11
N GLY A 58 -46.40 3.97 32.32
CA GLY A 58 -46.88 2.66 32.74
C GLY A 58 -45.95 1.98 33.76
N LYS A 59 -46.51 1.07 34.57
CA LYS A 59 -45.72 0.31 35.55
C LYS A 59 -44.65 -0.56 34.88
N SER A 60 -44.96 -1.14 33.72
CA SER A 60 -44.02 -1.94 32.91
C SER A 60 -42.89 -1.10 32.31
N ALA A 61 -43.21 0.06 31.73
CA ALA A 61 -42.21 0.97 31.15
C ALA A 61 -41.19 1.45 32.19
N ASN A 62 -41.66 1.84 33.39
CA ASN A 62 -40.78 2.25 34.48
C ASN A 62 -39.90 1.08 34.97
N ALA A 63 -40.45 -0.14 35.06
CA ALA A 63 -39.69 -1.32 35.43
C ALA A 63 -38.56 -1.63 34.42
N LEU A 64 -38.86 -1.52 33.11
CA LEU A 64 -37.87 -1.69 32.04
C LEU A 64 -36.77 -0.63 32.09
N ALA A 65 -37.11 0.65 32.28
CA ALA A 65 -36.13 1.73 32.39
C ALA A 65 -35.19 1.54 33.61
N ILE A 66 -35.74 1.14 34.75
CA ILE A 66 -34.96 0.81 35.95
C ILE A 66 -34.03 -0.38 35.70
N GLN A 67 -34.53 -1.42 35.02
CA GLN A 67 -33.75 -2.61 34.71
C GLN A 67 -32.61 -2.30 33.73
N TRP A 68 -32.90 -1.59 32.64
CA TRP A 68 -31.90 -1.13 31.67
C TRP A 68 -30.78 -0.33 32.35
N LYS A 69 -31.13 0.61 33.24
CA LYS A 69 -30.14 1.41 33.97
C LYS A 69 -29.25 0.56 34.88
N LYS A 70 -29.81 -0.47 35.53
CA LYS A 70 -29.03 -1.42 36.33
C LYS A 70 -28.07 -2.23 35.47
N ASP A 71 -28.54 -2.72 34.32
CA ASP A 71 -27.73 -3.53 33.40
C ASP A 71 -26.61 -2.69 32.75
N ASN A 72 -26.92 -1.46 32.34
CA ASN A 72 -25.94 -0.48 31.86
C ASN A 72 -24.83 -0.22 32.90
N ASN A 73 -25.21 0.06 34.15
CA ASN A 73 -24.25 0.28 35.23
C ASN A 73 -23.41 -0.98 35.53
N PHE A 74 -24.05 -2.15 35.50
CA PHE A 74 -23.36 -3.42 35.69
C PHE A 74 -22.31 -3.66 34.59
N ALA A 75 -22.63 -3.37 33.33
CA ALA A 75 -21.69 -3.48 32.21
C ALA A 75 -20.51 -2.49 32.36
N ILE A 76 -20.76 -1.22 32.68
CA ILE A 76 -19.71 -0.21 32.91
C ILE A 76 -18.77 -0.66 34.03
N LEU A 77 -19.32 -1.11 35.17
CA LEU A 77 -18.53 -1.55 36.32
C LEU A 77 -17.73 -2.83 35.99
N THR A 78 -18.30 -3.73 35.19
CA THR A 78 -17.61 -4.92 34.70
C THR A 78 -16.42 -4.55 33.82
N MET A 79 -16.58 -3.62 32.89
CA MET A 79 -15.45 -3.13 32.08
C MET A 79 -14.40 -2.43 32.94
N LYS A 80 -14.80 -1.49 33.82
CA LYS A 80 -13.86 -0.77 34.72
C LYS A 80 -13.05 -1.73 35.60
N ARG A 81 -13.67 -2.76 36.18
CA ARG A 81 -12.99 -3.75 37.03
C ARG A 81 -11.93 -4.56 36.28
N ASN A 82 -12.17 -4.81 35.00
CA ASN A 82 -11.36 -5.65 34.13
C ASN A 82 -10.42 -4.84 33.22
N CYS A 83 -10.26 -3.55 33.48
CA CYS A 83 -9.29 -2.66 32.84
C CYS A 83 -8.13 -2.33 33.81
N LYS A 84 -6.93 -2.04 33.28
CA LYS A 84 -5.87 -1.34 34.02
C LYS A 84 -6.19 0.15 34.13
N ALA A 85 -5.49 0.84 35.04
CA ALA A 85 -5.77 2.24 35.38
C ALA A 85 -5.86 3.18 34.16
N GLU A 86 -4.98 3.02 33.17
CA GLU A 86 -4.99 3.86 31.97
C GLU A 86 -6.24 3.64 31.08
N ALA A 87 -6.72 2.40 30.96
CA ALA A 87 -7.94 2.08 30.24
C ALA A 87 -9.19 2.51 31.03
N VAL A 88 -9.15 2.41 32.38
CA VAL A 88 -10.21 2.95 33.25
C VAL A 88 -10.34 4.47 33.09
N ALA A 89 -9.22 5.18 33.00
CA ALA A 89 -9.22 6.63 32.78
C ALA A 89 -9.87 7.01 31.44
N ALA A 90 -9.68 6.20 30.40
CA ALA A 90 -10.28 6.43 29.08
C ALA A 90 -11.81 6.42 29.10
N ILE A 91 -12.41 5.57 29.94
CA ILE A 91 -13.88 5.46 30.10
C ILE A 91 -14.40 6.17 31.36
N GLY A 92 -13.60 7.07 31.94
CA GLY A 92 -13.92 7.72 33.22
C GLY A 92 -15.22 8.53 33.17
N LEU A 93 -15.52 9.14 32.02
CA LEU A 93 -16.65 10.04 31.79
C LEU A 93 -17.83 9.39 31.06
N ALA A 94 -17.71 8.14 30.62
CA ALA A 94 -18.77 7.45 29.91
C ALA A 94 -20.00 7.26 30.79
N MET A 95 -21.17 7.67 30.28
CA MET A 95 -22.46 7.57 30.95
C MET A 95 -23.18 6.27 30.60
N THR A 96 -22.89 5.74 29.42
CA THR A 96 -23.42 4.46 28.94
C THR A 96 -22.33 3.42 28.74
N ALA A 97 -22.70 2.14 28.82
CA ALA A 97 -21.80 1.04 28.53
C ALA A 97 -21.34 1.04 27.07
N LYS A 98 -22.22 1.48 26.16
CA LYS A 98 -21.89 1.67 24.75
C LYS A 98 -20.80 2.73 24.57
N GLU A 99 -20.96 3.92 25.15
CA GLU A 99 -19.94 4.97 25.12
C GLU A 99 -18.59 4.47 25.66
N ALA A 100 -18.61 3.79 26.80
CA ALA A 100 -17.39 3.21 27.38
C ALA A 100 -16.72 2.21 26.43
N TYR A 101 -17.51 1.34 25.78
CA TYR A 101 -16.99 0.39 24.81
C TYR A 101 -16.44 1.07 23.56
N ASP A 102 -17.16 2.04 22.99
CA ASP A 102 -16.74 2.81 21.82
C ASP A 102 -15.44 3.58 22.10
N ASP A 103 -15.28 4.16 23.29
CA ASP A 103 -14.04 4.83 23.72
C ASP A 103 -12.86 3.86 23.81
N LEU A 104 -13.06 2.68 24.40
CA LEU A 104 -12.03 1.64 24.45
C LEU A 104 -11.71 1.10 23.06
N LYS A 105 -12.72 0.91 22.22
CA LYS A 105 -12.58 0.44 20.84
C LYS A 105 -11.79 1.44 20.02
N SER A 106 -12.14 2.71 20.03
CA SER A 106 -11.39 3.78 19.34
C SER A 106 -9.95 3.90 19.84
N LYS A 107 -9.72 3.68 21.14
CA LYS A 107 -8.38 3.75 21.73
C LYS A 107 -7.51 2.53 21.38
N TYR A 108 -8.08 1.33 21.40
CA TYR A 108 -7.33 0.07 21.41
C TYR A 108 -7.56 -0.85 20.19
N GLU A 109 -8.69 -0.73 19.48
CA GLU A 109 -8.97 -1.49 18.27
C GLU A 109 -8.30 -0.84 17.05
N GLY A 110 -7.73 -1.66 16.16
CA GLY A 110 -7.29 -1.21 14.83
C GLY A 110 -5.96 -0.45 14.75
N LYS A 111 -5.18 -0.35 15.82
CA LYS A 111 -3.86 0.33 15.82
C LYS A 111 -2.65 -0.59 15.84
N THR A 112 -2.83 -1.90 16.03
CA THR A 112 -1.76 -2.87 15.79
C THR A 112 -1.59 -3.05 14.28
N VAL A 113 -0.55 -2.44 13.72
CA VAL A 113 -0.12 -2.71 12.36
C VAL A 113 0.31 -4.18 12.29
N THR A 114 -0.56 -5.04 11.76
CA THR A 114 -0.19 -6.43 11.46
C THR A 114 0.86 -6.47 10.37
N VAL A 115 1.62 -7.56 10.25
CA VAL A 115 2.57 -7.77 9.13
C VAL A 115 1.91 -7.53 7.78
N THR A 116 0.65 -7.96 7.64
CA THR A 116 -0.15 -7.76 6.43
C THR A 116 -0.41 -6.27 6.18
N ALA A 117 -0.84 -5.51 7.20
CA ALA A 117 -1.04 -4.07 7.07
C ALA A 117 0.27 -3.34 6.71
N LEU A 118 1.38 -3.75 7.30
CA LEU A 118 2.71 -3.20 7.02
C LEU A 118 3.15 -3.44 5.58
N SER A 119 3.02 -4.69 5.11
CA SER A 119 3.32 -5.04 3.72
C SER A 119 2.44 -4.25 2.75
N ALA A 120 1.16 -4.05 3.07
CA ALA A 120 0.24 -3.25 2.27
C ALA A 120 0.66 -1.76 2.21
N LEU A 121 1.14 -1.18 3.32
CA LEU A 121 1.64 0.19 3.36
C LEU A 121 2.87 0.37 2.47
N MET A 122 3.86 -0.53 2.58
CA MET A 122 5.06 -0.49 1.74
C MET A 122 4.72 -0.68 0.26
N ILE A 123 3.84 -1.65 -0.04
CA ILE A 123 3.34 -1.89 -1.39
C ILE A 123 2.61 -0.66 -1.95
N ASN A 124 1.87 0.08 -1.13
CA ASN A 124 1.14 1.27 -1.56
C ASN A 124 2.08 2.38 -2.03
N VAL A 125 3.22 2.55 -1.33
CA VAL A 125 4.28 3.48 -1.74
C VAL A 125 5.01 2.97 -2.99
N ILE A 126 5.46 1.71 -2.99
CA ILE A 126 6.29 1.14 -4.07
C ILE A 126 5.49 0.99 -5.39
N LYS A 127 4.20 0.66 -5.32
CA LYS A 127 3.35 0.54 -6.51
C LYS A 127 2.90 1.88 -7.07
N LEU A 128 3.19 2.99 -6.40
CA LEU A 128 3.02 4.29 -7.03
C LEU A 128 3.98 4.34 -8.23
N ALA A 129 3.42 4.49 -9.43
CA ALA A 129 4.19 4.58 -10.67
C ALA A 129 3.90 5.94 -11.30
N TYR A 130 4.94 6.67 -11.66
CA TYR A 130 4.78 7.93 -12.37
C TYR A 130 4.27 7.67 -13.78
N ASP A 131 3.16 8.32 -14.14
CA ASP A 131 2.59 8.31 -15.48
C ASP A 131 2.62 9.72 -16.06
N ASP A 132 3.61 9.96 -16.94
CA ASP A 132 3.82 11.26 -17.59
C ASP A 132 2.74 11.60 -18.63
N THR A 133 1.82 10.68 -18.92
CA THR A 133 0.68 10.92 -19.83
C THR A 133 -0.53 11.51 -19.11
N SER A 134 -0.71 11.19 -17.82
CA SER A 134 -1.89 11.55 -17.05
C SER A 134 -1.61 12.56 -15.93
N THR A 135 -0.36 12.63 -15.44
CA THR A 135 0.00 13.43 -14.25
C THR A 135 1.26 14.27 -14.47
N THR A 136 1.33 15.42 -13.79
CA THR A 136 2.58 16.20 -13.74
C THR A 136 3.53 15.62 -12.70
N ILE A 137 4.83 15.92 -12.81
CA ILE A 137 5.81 15.47 -11.82
C ILE A 137 5.53 16.07 -10.43
N ASP A 138 5.00 17.29 -10.36
CA ASP A 138 4.58 17.92 -9.09
C ASP A 138 3.42 17.17 -8.43
N ASP A 139 2.41 16.78 -9.21
CA ASP A 139 1.27 16.00 -8.71
C ASP A 139 1.73 14.63 -8.19
N HIS A 140 2.65 13.98 -8.93
CA HIS A 140 3.21 12.69 -8.53
C HIS A 140 4.03 12.78 -7.25
N ILE A 141 4.89 13.79 -7.11
CA ILE A 141 5.66 14.04 -5.87
C ILE A 141 4.70 14.29 -4.70
N SER A 142 3.65 15.09 -4.91
CA SER A 142 2.63 15.37 -3.89
C SER A 142 1.90 14.11 -3.44
N GLU A 143 1.52 13.23 -4.37
CA GLU A 143 0.88 11.94 -4.06
C GLU A 143 1.85 10.99 -3.33
N PHE A 144 3.11 10.94 -3.76
CA PHE A 144 4.15 10.20 -3.05
C PHE A 144 4.31 10.67 -1.60
N ASP A 145 4.40 11.99 -1.37
CA ASP A 145 4.54 12.59 -0.05
C ASP A 145 3.36 12.26 0.87
N LYS A 146 2.14 12.25 0.34
CA LYS A 146 0.94 11.83 1.10
C LYS A 146 1.05 10.37 1.54
N ARG A 147 1.40 9.46 0.62
CA ARG A 147 1.53 8.02 0.92
C ARG A 147 2.67 7.74 1.89
N TRP A 148 3.81 8.40 1.72
CA TRP A 148 4.95 8.30 2.63
C TRP A 148 4.61 8.83 4.01
N GLY A 149 3.93 9.98 4.09
CA GLY A 149 3.47 10.59 5.34
C GLY A 149 2.46 9.73 6.08
N TYR A 150 1.52 9.12 5.36
CA TYR A 150 0.58 8.15 5.91
C TYR A 150 1.31 6.95 6.49
N MET A 151 2.19 6.31 5.70
CA MET A 151 3.02 5.20 6.16
C MET A 151 3.79 5.58 7.44
N ARG A 152 4.54 6.68 7.42
CA ARG A 152 5.31 7.15 8.59
C ARG A 152 4.44 7.36 9.83
N SER A 153 3.25 7.94 9.66
CA SER A 153 2.31 8.15 10.76
C SER A 153 1.80 6.83 11.34
N THR A 154 1.52 5.84 10.48
CA THR A 154 1.12 4.50 10.89
C THR A 154 2.25 3.74 11.60
N LEU A 155 3.49 3.84 11.09
CA LEU A 155 4.66 3.25 11.76
C LEU A 155 4.90 3.87 13.15
N ALA A 156 4.62 5.16 13.32
CA ALA A 156 4.76 5.86 14.60
C ALA A 156 3.68 5.46 15.63
N ALA A 157 2.54 4.93 15.20
CA ALA A 157 1.48 4.46 16.09
C ALA A 157 1.88 3.21 16.89
N GLY A 158 2.95 2.52 16.49
CA GLY A 158 3.50 1.37 17.19
C GLY A 158 3.09 0.04 16.58
N PHE A 159 3.75 -1.01 17.06
CA PHE A 159 3.61 -2.38 16.57
C PHE A 159 3.28 -3.31 17.73
N SER A 160 2.75 -4.49 17.41
CA SER A 160 2.72 -5.59 18.38
C SER A 160 4.14 -5.91 18.86
N ASP A 161 4.27 -6.48 20.05
CA ASP A 161 5.57 -6.77 20.66
C ASP A 161 6.44 -7.66 19.73
N ASP A 162 5.83 -8.62 19.05
CA ASP A 162 6.49 -9.51 18.09
C ASP A 162 7.10 -8.78 16.86
N LEU A 163 6.61 -7.58 16.56
CA LEU A 163 7.06 -6.77 15.40
C LEU A 163 7.77 -5.49 15.83
N LYS A 164 8.03 -5.29 17.12
CA LYS A 164 8.55 -4.03 17.64
C LYS A 164 9.92 -3.69 17.07
N GLU A 165 10.81 -4.66 16.94
CA GLU A 165 12.14 -4.46 16.36
C GLU A 165 12.07 -4.14 14.87
N PHE A 166 11.30 -4.93 14.11
CA PHE A 166 11.09 -4.69 12.68
C PHE A 166 10.42 -3.33 12.42
N GLY A 167 9.43 -3.00 13.23
CA GLY A 167 8.74 -1.72 13.23
C GLY A 167 9.66 -0.53 13.52
N LYS A 168 10.63 -0.71 14.42
CA LYS A 168 11.68 0.30 14.67
C LYS A 168 12.55 0.52 13.44
N ILE A 169 13.03 -0.57 12.80
CA ILE A 169 13.86 -0.48 11.58
C ILE A 169 13.12 0.28 10.48
N LEU A 170 11.84 -0.04 10.23
CA LEU A 170 11.04 0.67 9.23
C LEU A 170 10.71 2.10 9.65
N GLY A 171 10.47 2.32 10.95
CA GLY A 171 10.29 3.66 11.50
C GLY A 171 11.51 4.54 11.24
N ASP A 172 12.71 4.02 11.46
CA ASP A 172 13.97 4.72 11.20
C ASP A 172 14.21 4.91 9.69
N LEU A 173 13.89 3.91 8.85
CA LEU A 173 13.90 4.02 7.39
C LEU A 173 12.97 5.14 6.91
N SER A 174 11.76 5.24 7.47
CA SER A 174 10.75 6.24 7.07
C SER A 174 11.13 7.69 7.41
N LYS A 175 12.06 7.87 8.35
CA LYS A 175 12.62 9.16 8.76
C LYS A 175 13.88 9.54 7.99
N ASN A 176 14.48 8.59 7.28
CA ASN A 176 15.69 8.83 6.50
C ASN A 176 15.33 9.51 5.17
N GLU A 177 15.71 10.78 5.01
CA GLU A 177 15.44 11.57 3.80
C GLU A 177 16.11 10.99 2.54
N GLN A 178 17.28 10.35 2.67
CA GLN A 178 17.94 9.69 1.53
C GLN A 178 17.16 8.46 1.09
N ALA A 179 16.65 7.67 2.05
CA ALA A 179 15.79 6.53 1.74
C ALA A 179 14.51 7.00 1.05
N LYS A 180 13.83 8.02 1.60
CA LYS A 180 12.65 8.63 0.98
C LYS A 180 12.91 9.06 -0.47
N GLY A 181 14.05 9.71 -0.72
CA GLY A 181 14.49 10.08 -2.06
C GLY A 181 14.71 8.89 -2.99
N ALA A 182 15.36 7.83 -2.52
CA ALA A 182 15.56 6.61 -3.29
C ALA A 182 14.23 5.91 -3.64
N PHE A 183 13.28 5.86 -2.71
CA PHE A 183 11.94 5.33 -2.96
C PHE A 183 11.18 6.15 -4.00
N LEU A 184 11.26 7.49 -3.95
CA LEU A 184 10.66 8.35 -4.97
C LEU A 184 11.25 8.05 -6.36
N LEU A 185 12.59 7.96 -6.47
CA LEU A 185 13.22 7.64 -7.75
C LEU A 185 12.81 6.27 -8.30
N ALA A 186 12.57 5.28 -7.43
CA ALA A 186 12.10 3.95 -7.82
C ALA A 186 10.67 3.93 -8.36
N THR A 187 9.87 4.98 -8.12
CA THR A 187 8.52 5.12 -8.70
C THR A 187 8.53 5.59 -10.16
N LEU A 188 9.69 6.00 -10.70
CA LEU A 188 9.80 6.46 -12.07
C LEU A 188 9.88 5.28 -13.05
N PRO A 189 9.22 5.35 -14.21
CA PRO A 189 9.36 4.38 -15.27
C PRO A 189 10.80 4.20 -15.75
N SER A 190 11.08 3.02 -16.32
CA SER A 190 12.43 2.65 -16.77
C SER A 190 13.03 3.57 -17.83
N TYR A 191 12.22 4.30 -18.59
CA TYR A 191 12.74 5.28 -19.56
C TYR A 191 13.38 6.51 -18.89
N TYR A 192 13.19 6.71 -17.58
CA TYR A 192 13.93 7.70 -16.78
C TYR A 192 15.19 7.13 -16.10
N ASN A 193 15.58 5.87 -16.36
CA ASN A 193 16.73 5.24 -15.68
C ASN A 193 18.02 6.07 -15.78
N THR A 194 18.33 6.65 -16.95
CA THR A 194 19.52 7.51 -17.11
C THR A 194 19.45 8.77 -16.23
N LEU A 195 18.26 9.36 -16.05
CA LEU A 195 18.07 10.48 -15.12
C LEU A 195 18.27 10.03 -13.67
N VAL A 196 17.69 8.87 -13.30
CA VAL A 196 17.83 8.28 -11.97
C VAL A 196 19.30 8.00 -11.65
N GLU A 197 20.05 7.37 -12.56
CA GLU A 197 21.48 7.10 -12.41
C GLU A 197 22.27 8.40 -12.23
N ASN A 198 22.01 9.42 -13.05
CA ASN A 198 22.68 10.73 -12.94
C ASN A 198 22.40 11.43 -11.60
N ILE A 199 21.19 11.29 -11.05
CA ILE A 199 20.85 11.83 -9.73
C ILE A 199 21.57 11.02 -8.64
N GLN A 200 21.56 9.68 -8.73
CA GLN A 200 22.17 8.79 -7.74
C GLN A 200 23.70 8.88 -7.68
N LEU A 201 24.38 9.23 -8.78
CA LEU A 201 25.83 9.47 -8.80
C LEU A 201 26.24 10.69 -7.95
N LYS A 202 25.32 11.61 -7.66
CA LYS A 202 25.58 12.74 -6.77
C LYS A 202 25.45 12.26 -5.32
N THR A 203 26.57 12.18 -4.60
CA THR A 203 26.58 11.78 -3.19
C THR A 203 25.98 12.86 -2.29
N GLY A 204 25.22 12.45 -1.27
CA GLY A 204 24.75 13.38 -0.22
C GLY A 204 23.55 14.24 -0.60
N LEU A 205 22.83 13.91 -1.68
CA LEU A 205 21.59 14.62 -2.02
C LEU A 205 20.51 14.39 -0.95
N SER A 206 19.84 15.48 -0.57
CA SER A 206 18.63 15.42 0.24
C SER A 206 17.41 15.07 -0.62
N TYR A 207 16.29 14.69 0.02
CA TYR A 207 15.01 14.54 -0.65
C TYR A 207 14.62 15.82 -1.42
N GLY A 208 14.84 16.99 -0.81
CA GLY A 208 14.60 18.29 -1.44
C GLY A 208 15.37 18.45 -2.76
N ASP A 209 16.67 18.14 -2.77
CA ASP A 209 17.50 18.22 -3.97
C ASP A 209 17.01 17.28 -5.06
N ILE A 210 16.60 16.07 -4.71
CA ILE A 210 16.03 15.10 -5.64
C ILE A 210 14.75 15.66 -6.27
N THR A 211 13.84 16.21 -5.47
CA THR A 211 12.60 16.81 -6.01
C THR A 211 12.88 17.99 -6.95
N ILE A 212 13.88 18.84 -6.65
CA ILE A 212 14.29 19.96 -7.52
C ILE A 212 14.85 19.42 -8.84
N ASN A 213 15.74 18.42 -8.80
CA ASN A 213 16.29 17.81 -10.02
C ASN A 213 15.16 17.18 -10.86
N LEU A 214 14.22 16.47 -10.25
CA LEU A 214 13.08 15.89 -10.99
C LEU A 214 12.22 16.96 -11.64
N LYS A 215 11.86 18.04 -10.94
CA LYS A 215 11.10 19.16 -11.51
C LYS A 215 11.85 19.87 -12.64
N THR A 216 13.18 19.89 -12.58
CA THR A 216 14.04 20.54 -13.58
C THR A 216 14.16 19.70 -14.85
N TYR A 217 14.37 18.39 -14.70
CA TYR A 217 14.73 17.51 -15.82
C TYR A 217 13.57 16.68 -16.36
N VAL A 218 12.50 16.46 -15.59
CA VAL A 218 11.29 15.84 -16.12
C VAL A 218 10.54 16.91 -16.89
N PRO A 219 10.45 16.80 -18.22
CA PRO A 219 9.85 17.85 -19.03
C PRO A 219 8.41 18.07 -18.59
N TYR A 220 8.07 19.33 -18.34
CA TYR A 220 6.69 19.73 -18.13
C TYR A 220 5.97 19.46 -19.45
N ARG A 221 5.31 18.30 -19.60
CA ARG A 221 4.33 18.11 -20.66
C ARG A 221 3.21 19.09 -20.36
N GLN A 222 3.35 20.32 -20.86
CA GLN A 222 2.22 21.18 -21.07
C GLN A 222 1.22 20.30 -21.81
N LYS A 223 0.07 20.03 -21.19
CA LYS A 223 -1.06 19.38 -21.86
C LYS A 223 -1.24 20.15 -23.16
N SER A 224 -0.63 19.64 -24.23
CA SER A 224 -0.69 20.22 -25.55
C SER A 224 -2.15 20.12 -25.87
N ARG A 225 -2.82 21.26 -25.66
CA ARG A 225 -4.21 21.46 -25.98
C ARG A 225 -4.36 20.94 -27.39
N ARG A 226 -5.11 19.84 -27.53
CA ARG A 226 -5.99 19.52 -28.67
C ARG A 226 -5.87 20.54 -29.81
N GLY A 227 -4.77 20.44 -30.56
CA GLY A 227 -4.57 21.05 -31.85
C GLY A 227 -4.42 19.87 -32.78
N LYS A 228 -5.57 19.37 -33.25
CA LYS A 228 -5.73 18.20 -34.09
C LYS A 228 -4.93 18.41 -35.39
N ALA A 229 -3.69 17.94 -35.45
CA ALA A 229 -2.94 17.73 -36.68
C ALA A 229 -2.72 16.22 -36.81
N GLU A 230 -3.52 15.59 -37.65
CA GLU A 230 -3.37 14.20 -38.06
C GLU A 230 -1.98 14.03 -38.69
N GLY A 231 -1.09 13.24 -38.07
CA GLY A 231 0.11 12.76 -38.75
C GLY A 231 1.39 12.56 -37.93
N SER A 232 1.46 12.90 -36.63
CA SER A 232 2.71 12.67 -35.88
C SER A 232 2.74 11.30 -35.19
N THR A 233 3.72 10.50 -35.60
CA THR A 233 4.14 9.26 -34.94
C THR A 233 4.57 9.51 -33.48
N PRO A 234 4.42 8.53 -32.57
CA PRO A 234 4.79 8.67 -31.17
C PRO A 234 6.32 8.72 -31.06
N GLU A 235 6.89 9.91 -31.10
CA GLU A 235 8.30 10.12 -30.78
C GLU A 235 8.51 10.03 -29.26
N ASN A 236 9.51 9.24 -28.88
CA ASN A 236 10.01 9.13 -27.50
C ASN A 236 10.27 10.54 -26.92
N PRO A 237 9.93 10.79 -25.65
CA PRO A 237 10.26 12.06 -25.01
C PRO A 237 11.77 12.28 -25.08
N VAL A 238 12.17 13.41 -25.67
CA VAL A 238 13.57 13.85 -25.73
C VAL A 238 14.05 14.09 -24.31
N VAL A 239 14.70 13.09 -23.71
CA VAL A 239 15.45 13.25 -22.47
C VAL A 239 16.61 14.19 -22.78
N LEU A 240 16.57 15.39 -22.20
CA LEU A 240 17.61 16.40 -22.33
C LEU A 240 18.94 15.80 -21.88
N LYS A 241 19.90 15.72 -22.81
CA LYS A 241 21.30 15.42 -22.47
C LYS A 241 21.82 16.51 -21.53
N PRO A 242 22.52 16.17 -20.44
CA PRO A 242 23.10 17.19 -19.56
C PRO A 242 24.12 18.02 -20.33
N GLU A 243 24.01 19.34 -20.17
CA GLU A 243 24.90 20.34 -20.73
C GLU A 243 26.30 20.22 -20.12
N ALA A 244 27.21 19.54 -20.81
CA ALA A 244 28.61 19.91 -20.77
C ALA A 244 28.78 21.02 -21.83
N GLY A 245 29.03 22.24 -21.36
CA GLY A 245 29.06 23.44 -22.18
C GLY A 245 29.97 23.30 -23.40
N GLN A 246 29.46 23.73 -24.55
CA GLN A 246 30.26 24.29 -25.64
C GLN A 246 29.30 24.97 -26.61
N ALA A 247 29.55 26.26 -26.82
CA ALA A 247 28.98 27.04 -27.90
C ALA A 247 29.10 26.25 -29.21
N LYS A 248 27.99 26.08 -29.93
CA LYS A 248 28.04 25.64 -31.32
C LYS A 248 27.21 26.54 -32.20
N ASP A 249 27.97 27.23 -33.04
CA ASP A 249 27.64 27.75 -34.34
C ASP A 249 26.54 26.98 -35.06
N LYS A 250 25.68 27.77 -35.71
CA LYS A 250 24.84 27.32 -36.81
C LYS A 250 25.75 26.85 -37.94
N GLY A 251 25.93 25.54 -38.09
CA GLY A 251 26.50 24.97 -39.30
C GLY A 251 27.36 23.75 -39.07
N ASP A 252 26.72 22.58 -38.99
CA ASP A 252 27.12 21.47 -39.85
C ASP A 252 26.04 20.38 -39.78
N ASN A 253 25.38 20.12 -40.91
CA ASN A 253 24.54 18.94 -41.07
C ASN A 253 25.48 17.73 -41.10
N GLY A 254 25.79 17.20 -39.91
CA GLY A 254 26.78 16.14 -39.71
C GLY A 254 26.75 15.06 -40.78
N LYS A 255 27.92 14.78 -41.36
CA LYS A 255 28.10 13.84 -42.47
C LYS A 255 27.42 12.51 -42.13
N ARG A 256 26.40 12.16 -42.92
CA ARG A 256 25.75 10.84 -42.86
C ARG A 256 26.69 9.79 -43.43
N CYS A 257 26.68 8.58 -42.90
CA CYS A 257 27.43 7.49 -43.52
C CYS A 257 26.81 7.14 -44.88
N HIS A 258 27.64 6.66 -45.82
CA HIS A 258 27.21 6.36 -47.20
C HIS A 258 26.07 5.33 -47.24
N TYR A 259 26.06 4.39 -46.28
CA TYR A 259 25.00 3.39 -46.12
C TYR A 259 23.63 4.00 -45.80
N CYS A 260 23.58 4.92 -44.83
CA CYS A 260 22.35 5.61 -44.45
C CYS A 260 21.85 6.54 -45.57
N ILE A 261 22.76 7.17 -46.31
CA ILE A 261 22.43 8.01 -47.47
C ILE A 261 21.73 7.16 -48.54
N ASN A 262 22.33 6.03 -48.93
CA ASN A 262 21.78 5.17 -49.99
C ASN A 262 20.40 4.57 -49.64
N LYS A 263 20.15 4.30 -48.35
CA LYS A 263 18.88 3.76 -47.89
C LYS A 263 17.80 4.82 -47.61
N GLY A 264 18.16 6.11 -47.59
CA GLY A 264 17.25 7.22 -47.25
C GLY A 264 17.02 7.41 -45.75
N TRP A 265 17.92 6.91 -44.89
CA TRP A 265 17.74 6.89 -43.44
C TRP A 265 18.38 8.12 -42.79
N LYS A 266 17.74 8.65 -41.73
CA LYS A 266 18.16 9.89 -41.03
C LYS A 266 19.22 9.65 -39.94
N GLY A 267 20.11 8.67 -40.10
CA GLY A 267 21.18 8.42 -39.14
C GLY A 267 22.26 9.50 -39.21
N LEU A 268 22.37 10.36 -38.20
CA LEU A 268 23.38 11.42 -38.12
C LEU A 268 24.62 10.96 -37.32
N ASN A 269 25.78 11.59 -37.58
CA ASN A 269 27.00 11.52 -36.77
C ASN A 269 27.53 10.11 -36.44
N HIS A 270 27.69 9.25 -37.45
CA HIS A 270 28.39 7.97 -37.27
C HIS A 270 29.16 7.60 -38.53
N THR A 271 30.28 6.90 -38.36
CA THR A 271 31.01 6.32 -39.49
C THR A 271 30.28 5.09 -40.03
N GLU A 272 30.61 4.63 -41.23
CA GLU A 272 29.99 3.43 -41.79
C GLU A 272 30.24 2.17 -40.94
N SER A 273 31.35 2.15 -40.20
CA SER A 273 31.68 1.09 -39.24
C SER A 273 30.78 1.07 -38.00
N GLU A 274 30.25 2.23 -37.62
CA GLU A 274 29.40 2.45 -36.43
C GLU A 274 27.90 2.44 -36.77
N CYS A 275 27.54 2.17 -38.02
CA CYS A 275 26.15 2.18 -38.46
C CYS A 275 25.34 1.05 -37.82
N PHE A 276 24.49 1.43 -36.86
CA PHE A 276 23.58 0.52 -36.16
C PHE A 276 22.69 -0.30 -37.10
N THR A 277 22.20 0.33 -38.18
CA THR A 277 21.37 -0.36 -39.19
C THR A 277 22.15 -1.47 -39.89
N LYS A 278 23.35 -1.16 -40.38
CA LYS A 278 24.25 -2.13 -41.04
C LYS A 278 24.61 -3.28 -40.10
N ARG A 279 24.80 -3.00 -38.81
CA ARG A 279 25.09 -4.00 -37.78
C ARG A 279 23.88 -4.89 -37.47
N ARG A 280 22.67 -4.33 -37.47
CA ARG A 280 21.42 -5.08 -37.25
C ARG A 280 21.09 -6.00 -38.43
N GLU A 281 21.28 -5.53 -39.65
CA GLU A 281 21.07 -6.35 -40.86
C GLU A 281 22.11 -7.48 -40.94
N LYS A 282 23.39 -7.22 -40.64
CA LYS A 282 24.39 -8.30 -40.53
C LYS A 282 24.04 -9.35 -39.47
N LYS A 283 23.47 -8.93 -38.33
CA LYS A 283 22.99 -9.88 -37.30
C LYS A 283 21.78 -10.68 -37.78
N LYS A 284 20.88 -10.07 -38.56
CA LYS A 284 19.70 -10.75 -39.10
C LYS A 284 20.10 -11.77 -40.18
N ALA A 285 20.96 -11.39 -41.11
CA ALA A 285 21.48 -12.29 -42.14
C ALA A 285 22.22 -13.49 -41.53
N LYS A 286 23.06 -13.28 -40.52
CA LYS A 286 23.71 -14.39 -39.79
C LYS A 286 22.73 -15.31 -39.06
N LYS A 287 21.56 -14.81 -38.65
CA LYS A 287 20.53 -15.63 -38.00
C LYS A 287 19.77 -16.46 -39.02
N GLU A 288 19.47 -15.88 -40.19
CA GLU A 288 18.81 -16.57 -41.31
C GLU A 288 19.73 -17.66 -41.90
N GLU A 289 21.04 -17.40 -42.07
CA GLU A 289 22.01 -18.43 -42.51
C GLU A 289 22.18 -19.58 -41.50
N ALA A 290 22.07 -19.30 -40.20
CA ALA A 290 22.17 -20.34 -39.16
C ALA A 290 20.91 -21.21 -39.10
N GLU A 291 19.72 -20.62 -39.33
CA GLU A 291 18.44 -21.36 -39.38
C GLU A 291 18.34 -22.22 -40.66
N GLU A 292 18.91 -21.81 -41.78
CA GLU A 292 18.96 -22.64 -43.00
C GLU A 292 19.93 -23.84 -42.90
N CYS A 293 20.92 -23.81 -42.00
CA CYS A 293 21.83 -24.95 -41.80
C CYS A 293 21.27 -26.05 -40.87
N GLU A 294 20.22 -25.79 -40.09
CA GLU A 294 19.66 -26.79 -39.16
C GLU A 294 18.58 -27.70 -39.79
N ASP A 295 18.07 -27.38 -40.99
CA ASP A 295 17.00 -28.15 -41.65
C ASP A 295 17.49 -29.26 -42.60
N GLU A 296 18.80 -29.46 -42.81
CA GLU A 296 19.35 -30.57 -43.63
C GLU A 296 20.00 -31.71 -42.82
N SER A 297 19.94 -31.68 -41.48
CA SER A 297 20.43 -32.80 -40.65
C SER A 297 19.36 -33.86 -40.41
N GLY A 298 18.98 -34.57 -41.48
CA GLY A 298 18.31 -35.86 -41.38
C GLY A 298 19.27 -36.92 -40.83
N GLY A 299 19.07 -37.34 -39.58
CA GLY A 299 19.89 -38.40 -38.98
C GLY A 299 19.51 -38.72 -37.53
N GLU A 300 18.68 -39.74 -37.38
CA GLU A 300 18.38 -40.57 -36.21
C GLU A 300 19.18 -40.29 -34.90
N GLY A 301 18.48 -39.98 -33.80
CA GLY A 301 19.14 -39.96 -32.50
C GLY A 301 18.34 -39.48 -31.28
N ILE A 302 17.59 -40.41 -30.66
CA ILE A 302 17.32 -40.50 -29.22
C ILE A 302 16.47 -39.38 -28.57
N THR A 303 15.20 -39.72 -28.34
CA THR A 303 14.26 -39.02 -27.45
C THR A 303 14.66 -39.11 -25.98
N LEU A 304 14.98 -37.97 -25.35
CA LEU A 304 14.88 -37.79 -23.90
C LEU A 304 13.57 -37.08 -23.56
N LYS A 305 12.64 -37.84 -22.96
CA LYS A 305 11.32 -37.40 -22.54
C LYS A 305 11.42 -36.25 -21.52
N ALA A 306 10.64 -35.22 -21.82
CA ALA A 306 10.38 -34.05 -21.01
C ALA A 306 9.90 -34.37 -19.58
N ILE A 307 10.53 -33.74 -18.59
CA ILE A 307 9.94 -33.53 -17.26
C ILE A 307 9.00 -32.33 -17.38
N ARG A 308 7.72 -32.62 -17.57
CA ARG A 308 6.62 -31.66 -17.57
C ARG A 308 6.15 -31.50 -16.13
N LEU A 309 6.64 -30.46 -15.44
CA LEU A 309 6.14 -30.09 -14.11
C LEU A 309 4.68 -29.64 -14.23
N GLY A 310 3.79 -30.42 -13.61
CA GLY A 310 2.34 -30.26 -13.68
C GLY A 310 1.85 -29.03 -12.92
N ARG A 311 0.97 -28.27 -13.59
CA ARG A 311 0.04 -27.33 -12.96
C ARG A 311 -0.90 -28.08 -12.01
N THR A 312 -0.82 -27.81 -10.72
CA THR A 312 -1.83 -28.21 -9.74
C THR A 312 -3.09 -27.38 -9.94
N ARG A 313 -4.18 -28.06 -10.29
CA ARG A 313 -5.54 -27.53 -10.32
C ARG A 313 -6.05 -27.50 -8.87
N THR A 314 -6.35 -26.32 -8.35
CA THR A 314 -7.01 -26.16 -7.05
C THR A 314 -8.43 -26.70 -7.12
N ASN A 315 -8.72 -27.67 -6.25
CA ASN A 315 -10.03 -28.28 -6.12
C ASN A 315 -11.04 -27.29 -5.52
N ARG A 316 -12.20 -27.26 -6.17
CA ARG A 316 -13.44 -26.61 -5.78
C ARG A 316 -13.95 -27.30 -4.51
N LEU A 317 -13.97 -26.61 -3.38
CA LEU A 317 -14.60 -27.09 -2.14
C LEU A 317 -16.12 -27.13 -2.32
N GLY A 318 -16.69 -28.26 -1.91
CA GLY A 318 -18.08 -28.63 -2.10
C GLY A 318 -19.05 -27.83 -1.24
N HIS A 319 -20.23 -27.63 -1.82
CA HIS A 319 -21.48 -27.27 -1.17
C HIS A 319 -21.84 -28.34 -0.12
N LEU A 320 -21.90 -27.96 1.15
CA LEU A 320 -22.64 -28.69 2.18
C LEU A 320 -24.03 -28.05 2.28
N LYS A 321 -25.05 -28.78 1.79
CA LYS A 321 -26.45 -28.54 2.13
C LYS A 321 -26.70 -29.16 3.51
N TRP A 322 -27.28 -28.39 4.42
CA TRP A 322 -27.95 -28.91 5.60
C TRP A 322 -29.42 -29.10 5.23
N ASP A 323 -29.91 -30.33 5.34
CA ASP A 323 -31.33 -30.64 5.31
C ASP A 323 -31.92 -30.53 6.72
N LYS A 324 -33.24 -30.29 6.72
CA LYS A 324 -34.16 -29.86 7.79
C LYS A 324 -34.13 -30.65 9.09
#